data_AF-A0A258CDI6-F1
#
_entry.id   AF-A0A258CDI6-F1
#
_cell.length_a   1.000
_cell.length_b   1.000
_cell.length_c   1.000
_cell.angle_alpha   90.00
_cell.angle_beta   90.00
_cell.angle_gamma   90.00
#
_symmetry.space_group_name_H-M   'P 1'
#
loop_
_entity.id
_entity.type
_entity.pdbx_description
1 polymer ?
#
loop_
_entity_poly.entity_id
_entity_poly.type
_entity_poly.pdbx_seq_one_letter_code
_entity_poly.pdbx_strand_id
1 'polypeptide(L)' 'VVVNFDGSSPNLLQFLEQQQQAVNYQCREGFCGACRCKLLSGQVSYLQEPLAFVRRGEFLPCCSIPKTDIELEIPK' A
#
# COMPACT_ATOMS: atom_id res chain seq x y z
N VAL A 1 8.59 7.99 -0.12
CA VAL A 1 7.80 8.40 1.07
C VAL A 1 8.14 7.43 2.19
N VAL A 2 8.59 7.96 3.33
CA VAL A 2 8.80 7.16 4.55
C VAL A 2 7.46 7.07 5.27
N VAL A 3 7.02 5.87 5.61
CA VAL A 3 5.72 5.62 6.27
C VAL A 3 5.97 5.06 7.67
N ASN A 4 5.59 5.84 8.67
CA ASN A 4 5.54 5.43 10.08
C ASN A 4 4.09 5.12 10.44
N PHE A 5 3.68 3.88 10.25
CA PHE A 5 2.30 3.47 10.44
C PHE A 5 1.99 3.26 11.92
N ASP A 6 1.03 4.02 12.44
CA ASP A 6 0.65 4.04 13.86
C ASP A 6 -0.56 3.14 14.17
N GLY A 7 -1.11 2.44 13.18
CA GLY A 7 -2.30 1.60 13.33
C GLY A 7 -3.61 2.38 13.45
N SER A 8 -3.61 3.70 13.24
CA SER A 8 -4.83 4.54 13.25
C SER A 8 -5.76 4.28 12.05
N SER A 9 -5.22 3.66 11.00
CA SER A 9 -5.93 3.29 9.77
C SER A 9 -5.91 1.77 9.59
N PRO A 10 -6.93 1.18 8.95
CA PRO A 10 -6.99 -0.27 8.80
C PRO A 10 -6.08 -0.81 7.68
N ASN A 11 -5.63 0.03 6.74
CA ASN A 11 -4.68 -0.34 5.68
C ASN A 11 -3.81 0.85 5.25
N LEU A 12 -2.77 0.55 4.49
CA LEU A 12 -1.80 1.54 4.00
C LEU A 12 -2.42 2.57 3.05
N LEU A 13 -3.43 2.22 2.23
CA LEU A 13 -4.08 3.20 1.35
C LEU A 13 -4.74 4.31 2.17
N GLN A 14 -5.56 3.96 3.16
CA GLN A 14 -6.24 4.97 3.98
C GLN A 14 -5.28 5.80 4.81
N PHE A 15 -4.21 5.20 5.33
CA PHE A 15 -3.16 5.95 6.00
C PHE A 15 -2.51 6.97 5.05
N LEU A 16 -2.18 6.58 3.82
CA LEU A 16 -1.59 7.47 2.81
C LEU A 16 -2.56 8.59 2.41
N GLU A 17 -3.86 8.29 2.26
CA GLU A 17 -4.90 9.30 2.00
C GLU A 17 -4.99 10.35 3.13
N GLN A 18 -4.91 9.91 4.40
CA GLN A 18 -4.89 10.83 5.55
C GLN A 18 -3.66 11.74 5.57
N GLN A 19 -2.52 11.24 5.06
CA GLN A 19 -1.30 12.02 4.85
C GLN A 19 -1.31 12.82 3.53
N GLN A 20 -2.49 12.95 2.90
CA GLN A 20 -2.72 13.68 1.64
C GLN A 20 -1.81 13.23 0.49
N GLN A 21 -1.39 11.97 0.49
CA GLN A 21 -0.61 11.40 -0.60
C GLN A 21 -1.53 11.02 -1.77
N ALA A 22 -1.16 11.44 -2.97
CA ALA A 22 -1.92 11.17 -4.19
C ALA A 22 -1.67 9.75 -4.71
N VAL A 23 -2.24 8.75 -4.03
CA VAL A 23 -2.20 7.35 -4.47
C VAL A 23 -3.38 7.10 -5.41
N ASN A 24 -3.11 6.59 -6.62
CA ASN A 24 -4.17 6.15 -7.52
C ASN A 24 -4.98 5.01 -6.89
N TYR A 25 -6.29 4.93 -7.04
CA TYR A 25 -7.06 3.78 -6.56
C TYR A 25 -8.38 3.64 -7.33
N GLN A 26 -8.97 2.44 -7.27
CA GLN A 26 -10.28 2.17 -7.87
C GLN A 26 -11.10 1.21 -7.01
N CYS A 27 -10.69 -0.06 -6.90
CA CYS A 27 -11.52 -1.08 -6.23
C CYS A 27 -11.39 -1.14 -4.71
N ARG A 28 -10.29 -0.64 -4.12
CA ARG A 28 -9.95 -0.72 -2.68
C ARG A 28 -9.83 -2.14 -2.07
N GLU A 29 -10.15 -3.20 -2.82
CA GLU A 29 -10.15 -4.59 -2.32
C GLU A 29 -9.03 -5.49 -2.91
N GLY A 30 -8.05 -4.92 -3.62
CA GLY A 30 -6.95 -5.70 -4.21
C GLY A 30 -7.29 -6.41 -5.53
N PHE A 31 -8.40 -6.05 -6.18
CA PHE A 31 -8.86 -6.68 -7.43
C PHE A 31 -8.30 -6.04 -8.71
N CYS A 32 -8.14 -4.72 -8.76
CA CYS A 32 -7.76 -4.00 -9.98
C CYS A 32 -6.26 -3.63 -10.07
N GLY A 33 -5.56 -3.56 -8.94
CA GLY A 33 -4.16 -3.15 -8.89
C GLY A 33 -3.89 -1.66 -9.16
N ALA A 34 -4.91 -0.79 -9.19
CA ALA A 34 -4.76 0.64 -9.43
C ALA A 34 -3.94 1.37 -8.33
N CYS A 35 -3.97 0.86 -7.10
CA CYS A 35 -3.22 1.44 -5.97
C CYS A 35 -1.78 1.01 -5.83
N ARG A 36 -1.27 0.26 -6.80
CA ARG A 36 0.09 -0.27 -6.80
C ARG A 36 1.13 0.79 -6.43
N CYS A 37 1.95 0.45 -5.45
CA CYS A 37 3.14 1.21 -5.06
C CYS A 37 4.36 0.30 -5.14
N LYS A 38 5.55 0.90 -5.25
CA LYS A 38 6.81 0.14 -5.09
C LYS A 38 7.26 0.19 -3.65
N LEU A 39 7.66 -0.96 -3.11
CA LEU A 39 8.28 -1.08 -1.80
C LEU A 39 9.80 -0.93 -1.96
N LEU A 40 10.35 0.17 -1.48
CA LEU A 40 11.78 0.47 -1.53
C LEU A 40 12.52 -0.16 -0.34
N SER A 41 11.89 -0.19 0.84
CA SER A 41 12.44 -0.82 2.04
C SER A 41 11.33 -1.34 2.97
N GLY A 42 11.71 -2.25 3.86
CA GLY A 42 10.80 -2.84 4.86
C GLY A 42 9.96 -4.00 4.34
N GLN A 43 8.89 -4.32 5.07
CA GLN A 43 8.02 -5.45 4.76
C GLN A 43 6.55 -5.08 4.97
N VAL A 44 5.68 -5.67 4.13
CA VAL A 44 4.23 -5.55 4.25
C VAL A 44 3.59 -6.94 4.37
N SER A 45 2.41 -6.98 4.97
CA SER A 45 1.51 -8.14 4.97
C SER A 45 0.25 -7.78 4.23
N TYR A 46 -0.28 -8.73 3.45
CA TYR A 46 -1.64 -8.62 2.95
C TYR A 46 -2.63 -9.07 4.03
N LEU A 47 -3.72 -8.30 4.18
CA LEU A 47 -4.88 -8.68 4.99
C LEU A 47 -5.68 -9.78 4.29
N GLN A 48 -5.71 -9.74 2.96
CA GLN A 48 -6.28 -10.75 2.08
C GLN A 48 -5.42 -10.88 0.82
N GLU A 49 -5.30 -12.09 0.29
CA GLU A 49 -4.53 -12.32 -0.94
C GLU A 49 -5.14 -11.50 -2.11
N PRO A 50 -4.35 -10.64 -2.78
CA PRO A 50 -4.86 -9.83 -3.87
C PRO A 50 -5.14 -10.69 -5.12
N LEU A 51 -6.21 -10.35 -5.85
CA LEU A 51 -6.49 -10.96 -7.16
C LEU A 51 -5.72 -10.28 -8.29
N ALA A 52 -5.34 -9.02 -8.11
CA ALA A 52 -4.54 -8.30 -9.08
C ALA A 52 -3.10 -8.83 -9.10
N PHE A 53 -2.52 -8.92 -10.30
CA PHE A 53 -1.11 -9.29 -10.45
C PHE A 53 -0.19 -8.23 -9.82
N VAL A 54 0.64 -8.64 -8.86
CA VAL A 54 1.64 -7.79 -8.19
C VAL A 54 3.04 -8.18 -8.66
N ARG A 55 3.82 -7.22 -9.18
CA ARG A 55 5.19 -7.51 -9.61
C ARG A 55 6.11 -7.58 -8.40
N ARG A 56 7.26 -8.22 -8.58
CA ARG A 56 8.31 -8.23 -7.56
C ARG A 56 8.73 -6.79 -7.22
N GLY A 57 8.77 -6.47 -5.93
CA GLY A 57 9.09 -5.13 -5.42
C GLY A 57 7.91 -4.16 -5.41
N GLU A 58 6.72 -4.60 -5.81
CA GLU A 58 5.49 -3.82 -5.71
C GLU A 58 4.56 -4.42 -4.65
N PHE A 59 3.58 -3.63 -4.23
CA PHE A 59 2.50 -4.08 -3.35
C PHE A 59 1.22 -3.26 -3.57
N LEU A 60 0.13 -3.66 -2.94
CA LEU A 60 -1.19 -3.00 -3.03
C LEU A 60 -1.59 -2.42 -1.65
N PRO A 61 -1.43 -1.11 -1.44
CA PRO A 61 -1.73 -0.44 -0.18
C PRO A 61 -3.16 -0.67 0.32
N CYS A 62 -4.13 -0.87 -0.57
CA CYS A 62 -5.54 -0.97 -0.19
C CYS A 62 -5.89 -2.24 0.59
N CYS A 63 -5.07 -3.27 0.51
CA CYS A 63 -5.28 -4.55 1.20
C CYS A 63 -4.05 -4.99 2.00
N SER A 64 -3.16 -4.07 2.35
CA SER A 64 -1.92 -4.38 3.07
C SER A 64 -1.68 -3.48 4.29
N ILE A 65 -0.97 -4.03 5.26
CA ILE A 65 -0.43 -3.33 6.44
C ILE A 65 1.10 -3.52 6.49
N PRO A 66 1.86 -2.57 7.04
CA PRO A 66 3.30 -2.75 7.21
C PRO A 66 3.60 -3.70 8.39
N LYS A 67 4.68 -4.48 8.26
CA LYS A 67 5.24 -5.31 9.35
C LYS A 67 6.43 -4.63 10.04
N THR A 68 7.07 -3.71 9.33
CA THR A 68 8.19 -2.88 9.77
C THR A 68 7.95 -1.45 9.29
N ASP A 69 8.80 -0.52 9.69
CA ASP A 69 8.87 0.77 8.97
C ASP A 69 9.16 0.49 7.48
N ILE A 70 8.51 1.27 6.60
CA ILE A 70 8.63 1.09 5.16
C ILE A 70 8.96 2.41 4.46
N GLU A 71 9.70 2.29 3.37
CA GLU A 71 9.82 3.33 2.36
C GLU A 71 9.16 2.85 1.07
N LEU A 72 8.37 3.73 0.46
CA LEU A 72 7.67 3.42 -0.78
C LEU A 72 7.79 4.53 -1.81
N GLU A 73 7.59 4.17 -3.08
CA GLU A 73 7.38 5.09 -4.18
C GLU A 73 5.92 5.00 -4.64
N ILE A 74 5.27 6.16 -4.74
CA ILE A 74 3.92 6.30 -5.31
C ILE A 74 4.10 6.62 -6.80
N PRO A 75 3.70 5.72 -7.71
CA PRO A 75 3.74 6.00 -9.14
C PRO A 75 2.84 7.18 -9.47
N LYS A 76 3.32 8.05 -10.37
CA LYS A 76 2.52 9.14 -10.92
C LYS A 76 1.47 8.61 -11.88
#